data_AF-A0A5M9JJK8-F1
#
_entry.id   AF-A0A5M9JJK8-F1
#
_cell.length_a   1.000
_cell.length_b   1.000
_cell.length_c   1.000
_cell.angle_alpha   90.00
_cell.angle_beta   90.00
_cell.angle_gamma   90.00
#
_symmetry.space_group_name_H-M   'P 1'
#
loop_
_entity.id
_entity.type
_entity.pdbx_description
1 polymer ?
#
loop_
_entity_poly.entity_id
_entity_poly.type
_entity_poly.pdbx_seq_one_letter_code
_entity_poly.pdbx_strand_id
1 'polypeptide(L)'
;MSKFWANSPDGEDEWDQHSEQEDQPYPSPKPESPQRFWYNEPYTEEGTSSKSSNHRNTPKPKSAKRQKQEQKAANKEYRREQRQEVRREQERLKHMDRWTYLKLWHAVDREAYGTAYDRFSASAAAFLADHTKEFPHLKSHGCERKNCVKGTLLQVCHHEVEVTLRGSGCLDEKMIKRERLRWHPDRWVGKGEVQVKCNELFQLIQRIVDGDVKA
;
A
#
# COMPACT_ATOMS: atom_id res chain seq x y z
N MET A 1 -2.58 2.22 -9.60
CA MET A 1 -3.44 1.82 -8.47
C MET A 1 -2.60 1.96 -7.20
N SER A 2 -2.95 2.90 -6.33
CA SER A 2 -2.12 3.36 -5.20
C SER A 2 -2.03 2.29 -4.10
N LYS A 3 -0.80 1.99 -3.65
CA LYS A 3 -0.46 0.96 -2.64
C LYS A 3 -0.93 1.31 -1.21
N PHE A 4 -1.71 2.39 -1.04
CA PHE A 4 -2.32 2.80 0.22
C PHE A 4 -3.26 1.73 0.82
N TRP A 5 -3.83 0.85 -0.01
CA TRP A 5 -4.96 -0.01 0.40
C TRP A 5 -4.59 -1.43 0.83
N ALA A 6 -3.33 -1.86 0.76
CA ALA A 6 -2.96 -3.24 1.08
C ALA A 6 -2.61 -3.49 2.56
N ASN A 7 -2.42 -2.45 3.37
CA ASN A 7 -1.92 -2.58 4.74
C ASN A 7 -2.77 -1.78 5.74
N SER A 8 -4.07 -2.05 5.80
CA SER A 8 -4.86 -1.71 6.98
C SER A 8 -5.02 -2.94 7.87
N PRO A 9 -4.85 -2.80 9.19
CA PRO A 9 -4.53 -3.91 10.09
C PRO A 9 -5.78 -4.35 10.84
N ASP A 10 -6.57 -5.23 10.22
CA ASP A 10 -7.59 -6.02 10.90
C ASP A 10 -7.75 -7.32 10.11
N GLY A 11 -7.00 -8.33 10.53
CA GLY A 11 -6.96 -9.66 9.95
C GLY A 11 -6.31 -10.55 11.00
N GLU A 12 -7.19 -11.07 11.85
CA GLU A 12 -6.95 -11.76 13.10
C GLU A 12 -6.02 -12.99 12.95
N ASP A 13 -5.36 -13.27 14.07
CA ASP A 13 -4.66 -14.51 14.37
C ASP A 13 -5.55 -15.74 14.08
N GLU A 14 -5.08 -16.67 13.26
CA GLU A 14 -5.23 -18.14 13.39
C GLU A 14 -4.59 -18.78 12.15
N TRP A 15 -4.25 -20.07 12.21
CA TRP A 15 -3.53 -20.87 11.19
C TRP A 15 -2.00 -20.58 11.16
N ASP A 16 -1.08 -21.43 11.62
CA ASP A 16 -1.05 -22.88 11.72
C ASP A 16 -0.15 -23.32 12.90
N GLN A 17 -0.78 -23.85 13.95
CA GLN A 17 -0.23 -24.97 14.72
C GLN A 17 -1.01 -26.20 14.26
N HIS A 18 -0.44 -27.01 13.37
CA HIS A 18 -0.53 -28.49 13.36
C HIS A 18 0.04 -29.07 12.05
N SER A 19 0.51 -30.31 12.16
CA SER A 19 0.87 -31.27 11.10
C SER A 19 2.31 -31.23 10.56
N GLU A 20 3.25 -31.65 11.41
CA GLU A 20 4.13 -32.74 11.01
C GLU A 20 3.26 -34.01 10.85
N GLN A 21 2.96 -34.43 9.62
CA GLN A 21 2.48 -35.79 9.37
C GLN A 21 2.90 -36.26 7.98
N GLU A 22 3.82 -37.23 8.00
CA GLU A 22 4.13 -38.29 7.04
C GLU A 22 3.46 -38.26 5.65
N ASP A 23 4.23 -37.95 4.61
CA ASP A 23 3.90 -38.34 3.22
C ASP A 23 4.46 -39.73 2.93
N GLN A 24 3.57 -40.73 2.90
CA GLN A 24 3.78 -41.98 2.16
C GLN A 24 3.43 -41.80 0.66
N PRO A 25 4.08 -42.54 -0.27
CA PRO A 25 3.99 -42.27 -1.70
C PRO A 25 3.04 -43.25 -2.41
N TYR A 26 2.13 -42.79 -3.28
CA TYR A 26 1.50 -43.57 -4.39
C TYR A 26 0.63 -42.64 -5.28
N PRO A 27 0.19 -43.04 -6.50
CA PRO A 27 0.95 -43.44 -7.69
C PRO A 27 0.71 -42.47 -8.87
N SER A 28 1.60 -42.54 -9.87
CA SER A 28 1.49 -41.82 -11.15
C SER A 28 0.29 -42.24 -12.01
N PRO A 29 -0.21 -41.33 -12.87
CA PRO A 29 -0.78 -41.69 -14.16
C PRO A 29 0.15 -41.27 -15.32
N LYS A 30 0.38 -42.21 -16.25
CA LYS A 30 0.98 -41.96 -17.57
C LYS A 30 0.08 -41.05 -18.41
N PRO A 31 0.64 -40.36 -19.42
CA PRO A 31 0.29 -40.80 -20.78
C PRO A 31 1.46 -40.79 -21.77
N GLU A 32 1.49 -41.89 -22.54
CA GLU A 32 1.64 -41.98 -24.00
C GLU A 32 2.68 -41.10 -24.72
N SER A 33 3.72 -41.82 -25.18
CA SER A 33 4.59 -41.48 -26.32
C SER A 33 3.80 -41.37 -27.64
N PRO A 34 4.35 -40.67 -28.66
CA PRO A 34 5.08 -41.43 -29.68
C PRO A 34 6.32 -40.76 -30.29
N GLN A 35 7.32 -41.61 -30.56
CA GLN A 35 8.28 -41.63 -31.67
C GLN A 35 9.02 -40.34 -32.10
N ARG A 36 10.35 -40.39 -32.01
CA ARG A 36 11.26 -40.22 -33.17
C ARG A 36 12.61 -40.90 -32.90
N PHE A 37 13.04 -41.64 -33.91
CA PHE A 37 14.23 -42.50 -33.98
C PHE A 37 15.44 -41.77 -34.64
N TRP A 38 16.63 -42.41 -34.49
CA TRP A 38 17.89 -42.32 -35.26
C TRP A 38 18.81 -41.13 -34.88
N TYR A 39 20.07 -41.29 -34.43
CA TYR A 39 21.17 -42.18 -34.87
C TYR A 39 22.13 -42.56 -33.72
N ASN A 40 22.72 -43.76 -33.83
CA ASN A 40 23.94 -44.25 -33.15
C ASN A 40 25.19 -43.74 -33.90
N GLU A 41 26.25 -43.32 -33.19
CA GLU A 41 27.59 -43.96 -33.03
C GLU A 41 28.70 -43.07 -33.65
N PRO A 42 30.02 -43.22 -33.36
CA PRO A 42 30.65 -44.23 -32.52
C PRO A 42 31.66 -43.73 -31.46
N TYR A 43 31.99 -44.72 -30.64
CA TYR A 43 33.04 -44.89 -29.67
C TYR A 43 34.46 -44.69 -30.26
N THR A 44 35.35 -44.02 -29.51
CA THR A 44 36.82 -44.14 -29.68
C THR A 44 37.45 -44.36 -28.31
N GLU A 45 37.98 -45.57 -28.11
CA GLU A 45 39.00 -45.87 -27.12
C GLU A 45 40.36 -45.46 -27.69
N GLU A 46 41.18 -44.76 -26.90
CA GLU A 46 42.63 -44.95 -26.89
C GLU A 46 43.19 -44.33 -25.61
N GLY A 47 43.78 -45.17 -24.77
CA GLY A 47 44.39 -44.77 -23.51
C GLY A 47 45.80 -44.23 -23.70
N THR A 48 46.25 -43.39 -22.77
CA THR A 48 47.66 -43.37 -22.37
C THR A 48 47.82 -42.95 -20.91
N SER A 49 48.58 -43.78 -20.21
CA SER A 49 49.36 -43.53 -19.00
C SER A 49 49.84 -42.08 -18.82
N SER A 50 49.69 -41.52 -17.61
CA SER A 50 50.84 -41.12 -16.78
C SER A 50 50.42 -40.57 -15.42
N LYS A 51 51.08 -41.10 -14.38
CA LYS A 51 51.04 -40.62 -12.99
C LYS A 51 51.58 -39.20 -12.91
N SER A 52 50.87 -38.31 -12.21
CA SER A 52 51.48 -37.19 -11.50
C SER A 52 50.62 -36.83 -10.30
N SER A 53 51.10 -37.27 -9.13
CA SER A 53 50.57 -36.92 -7.82
C SER A 53 50.98 -35.50 -7.47
N ASN A 54 50.05 -34.56 -7.60
CA ASN A 54 50.11 -33.29 -6.89
C ASN A 54 48.79 -33.10 -6.16
N HIS A 55 48.76 -33.52 -4.89
CA HIS A 55 47.68 -33.21 -3.96
C HIS A 55 47.64 -31.70 -3.72
N ARG A 56 46.96 -30.98 -4.62
CA ARG A 56 46.39 -29.67 -4.34
C ARG A 56 45.19 -29.91 -3.45
N ASN A 57 45.19 -29.33 -2.24
CA ASN A 57 44.03 -29.30 -1.35
C ASN A 57 42.87 -28.54 -2.04
N THR A 58 42.09 -29.23 -2.87
CA THR A 58 40.81 -28.73 -3.34
C THR A 58 39.79 -28.97 -2.22
N PRO A 59 39.06 -27.92 -1.79
CA PRO A 59 38.01 -28.11 -0.80
C PRO A 59 36.98 -29.09 -1.38
N LYS A 60 36.75 -30.20 -0.67
CA LYS A 60 35.76 -31.21 -1.06
C LYS A 60 34.41 -30.52 -1.33
N PRO A 61 33.78 -30.71 -2.50
CA PRO A 61 32.45 -30.16 -2.74
C PRO A 61 31.50 -30.70 -1.67
N LYS A 62 30.79 -29.79 -0.99
CA LYS A 62 29.79 -30.17 0.02
C LYS A 62 28.78 -31.11 -0.65
N SER A 63 28.36 -32.17 0.05
CA SER A 63 27.34 -33.06 -0.49
C SER A 63 26.06 -32.27 -0.84
N ALA A 64 25.38 -32.63 -1.92
CA ALA A 64 24.15 -31.97 -2.36
C ALA A 64 23.10 -31.85 -1.22
N LYS A 65 23.11 -32.82 -0.29
CA LYS A 65 22.29 -32.79 0.93
C LYS A 65 22.65 -31.63 1.88
N ARG A 66 23.94 -31.35 2.10
CA ARG A 66 24.40 -30.21 2.90
C ARG A 66 24.04 -28.88 2.23
N GLN A 67 24.24 -28.76 0.92
CA GLN A 67 23.87 -27.55 0.18
C GLN A 67 22.37 -27.25 0.24
N LYS A 68 21.51 -28.27 0.06
CA LYS A 68 20.06 -28.12 0.18
C LYS A 68 19.62 -27.72 1.59
N GLN A 69 20.30 -28.22 2.63
CA GLN A 69 20.02 -27.86 4.01
C GLN A 69 20.43 -26.41 4.33
N GLU A 70 21.61 -25.98 3.87
CA GLU A 70 22.10 -24.60 4.01
C GLU A 70 21.17 -23.61 3.28
N GLN A 71 20.71 -23.94 2.07
CA GLN A 71 19.78 -23.09 1.32
C GLN A 71 18.41 -22.98 2.00
N LYS A 72 17.90 -24.08 2.59
CA LYS A 72 16.66 -24.05 3.39
C LYS A 72 16.82 -23.20 4.66
N ALA A 73 17.96 -23.29 5.34
CA ALA A 73 18.25 -22.49 6.53
C ALA A 73 18.34 -21.00 6.19
N ALA A 74 19.07 -20.63 5.14
CA ALA A 74 19.18 -19.26 4.67
C ALA A 74 17.82 -18.67 4.24
N ASN A 75 16.98 -19.43 3.53
CA ASN A 75 15.63 -18.98 3.16
C ASN A 75 14.73 -18.80 4.40
N LYS A 76 14.84 -19.69 5.39
CA LYS A 76 14.12 -19.55 6.66
C LYS A 76 14.56 -18.30 7.44
N GLU A 77 15.85 -18.00 7.44
CA GLU A 77 16.41 -16.79 8.06
C GLU A 77 15.94 -15.52 7.33
N TYR A 78 16.07 -15.47 6.01
CA TYR A 78 15.56 -14.37 5.18
C TYR A 78 14.06 -14.10 5.43
N ARG A 79 13.22 -15.14 5.48
CA ARG A 79 11.80 -15.00 5.81
C ARG A 79 11.56 -14.44 7.22
N ARG A 80 12.42 -14.76 8.19
CA ARG A 80 12.33 -14.22 9.56
C ARG A 80 12.75 -12.75 9.58
N GLU A 81 13.82 -12.40 8.90
CA GLU A 81 14.29 -11.01 8.78
C GLU A 81 13.25 -10.13 8.12
N GLN A 82 12.65 -10.57 7.01
CA GLN A 82 11.56 -9.84 6.35
C GLN A 82 10.36 -9.62 7.28
N ARG A 83 9.96 -10.62 8.07
CA ARG A 83 8.89 -10.45 9.08
C ARG A 83 9.30 -9.47 10.17
N GLN A 84 10.56 -9.48 10.61
CA GLN A 84 11.05 -8.52 11.60
C GLN A 84 11.10 -7.10 11.04
N GLU A 85 11.53 -6.92 9.80
CA GLU A 85 11.57 -5.62 9.13
C GLU A 85 10.15 -5.04 8.97
N VAL A 86 9.20 -5.84 8.49
CA VAL A 86 7.79 -5.44 8.41
C VAL A 86 7.23 -5.07 9.79
N ARG A 87 7.55 -5.84 10.84
CA ARG A 87 7.12 -5.51 12.22
C ARG A 87 7.73 -4.20 12.71
N ARG A 88 9.03 -3.97 12.49
CA ARG A 88 9.71 -2.73 12.88
C ARG A 88 9.12 -1.53 12.14
N GLU A 89 8.83 -1.68 10.85
CA GLU A 89 8.18 -0.65 10.05
C GLU A 89 6.76 -0.35 10.55
N GLN A 90 5.96 -1.38 10.82
CA GLN A 90 4.62 -1.22 11.40
C GLN A 90 4.67 -0.51 12.76
N GLU A 91 5.60 -0.89 13.63
CA GLU A 91 5.80 -0.24 14.94
C GLU A 91 6.17 1.23 14.76
N ARG A 92 7.09 1.54 13.84
CA ARG A 92 7.46 2.92 13.49
C ARG A 92 6.25 3.75 13.05
N LEU A 93 5.38 3.17 12.21
CA LEU A 93 4.19 3.85 11.70
C LEU A 93 3.12 4.04 12.79
N LYS A 94 2.98 3.10 13.73
CA LYS A 94 2.01 3.19 14.85
C LYS A 94 2.30 4.34 15.80
N HIS A 95 3.58 4.62 16.08
CA HIS A 95 3.99 5.68 17.02
C HIS A 95 4.14 7.05 16.35
N MET A 96 4.05 7.13 15.02
CA MET A 96 4.19 8.38 14.30
C MET A 96 2.93 9.22 14.42
N ASP A 97 3.08 10.53 14.65
CA ASP A 97 1.93 11.41 14.63
C ASP A 97 1.30 11.44 13.23
N ARG A 98 -0.02 11.65 13.19
CA ARG A 98 -0.80 11.63 11.96
C ARG A 98 -0.25 12.60 10.91
N TRP A 99 0.16 13.80 11.29
CA TRP A 99 0.61 14.81 10.35
C TRP A 99 1.98 14.47 9.77
N THR A 100 2.88 13.88 10.55
CA THR A 100 4.15 13.33 10.06
C THR A 100 3.92 12.14 9.16
N TYR A 101 2.96 11.26 9.47
CA TYR A 101 2.55 10.19 8.56
C TYR A 101 2.12 10.75 7.20
N LEU A 102 1.25 11.77 7.18
CA LEU A 102 0.78 12.38 5.93
C LEU A 102 1.90 13.00 5.10
N LYS A 103 2.90 13.60 5.75
CA LYS A 103 4.07 14.17 5.05
C LYS A 103 4.84 13.17 4.22
N LEU A 104 4.92 11.91 4.65
CA LEU A 104 5.59 10.86 3.87
C LEU A 104 4.93 10.61 2.51
N TRP A 105 3.64 10.93 2.38
CA TRP A 105 2.84 10.66 1.19
C TRP A 105 2.62 11.88 0.30
N HIS A 106 3.13 13.06 0.67
CA HIS A 106 2.88 14.33 -0.04
C HIS A 106 3.12 14.27 -1.55
N ALA A 107 4.23 13.68 -1.98
CA ALA A 107 4.54 13.55 -3.41
C ALA A 107 3.54 12.62 -4.14
N VAL A 108 3.22 11.48 -3.53
CA VAL A 108 2.28 10.50 -4.08
C VAL A 108 0.86 11.05 -4.13
N ASP A 109 0.44 11.75 -3.06
CA ASP A 109 -0.87 12.39 -2.98
C ASP A 109 -1.00 13.54 -3.99
N ARG A 110 0.06 14.34 -4.19
CA ARG A 110 0.08 15.38 -5.22
C ARG A 110 -0.06 14.78 -6.62
N GLU A 111 0.62 13.68 -6.91
CA GLU A 111 0.51 12.99 -8.19
C GLU A 111 -0.89 12.42 -8.41
N ALA A 112 -1.46 11.77 -7.39
CA ALA A 112 -2.76 11.10 -7.50
C ALA A 112 -3.95 12.06 -7.52
N TYR A 113 -3.90 13.14 -6.73
CA TYR A 113 -5.06 14.00 -6.44
C TYR A 113 -4.83 15.47 -6.79
N GLY A 114 -3.65 15.85 -7.30
CA GLY A 114 -3.30 17.24 -7.59
C GLY A 114 -4.29 17.96 -8.50
N THR A 115 -4.74 17.30 -9.58
CA THR A 115 -5.73 17.91 -10.49
C THR A 115 -7.08 18.15 -9.81
N ALA A 116 -7.51 17.27 -8.90
CA ALA A 116 -8.75 17.46 -8.15
C ALA A 116 -8.61 18.64 -7.17
N TYR A 117 -7.48 18.72 -6.48
CA TYR A 117 -7.15 19.86 -5.63
C TYR A 117 -7.10 21.18 -6.39
N ASP A 118 -6.42 21.23 -7.54
CA ASP A 118 -6.25 22.47 -8.30
C ASP A 118 -7.60 23.00 -8.81
N ARG A 119 -8.50 22.11 -9.25
CA ARG A 119 -9.88 22.47 -9.64
C ARG A 119 -10.70 22.97 -8.45
N PHE A 120 -10.63 22.27 -7.32
CA PHE A 120 -11.30 22.69 -6.09
C PHE A 120 -10.77 24.06 -5.62
N SER A 121 -9.45 24.24 -5.56
CA SER A 121 -8.80 25.46 -5.10
C SER A 121 -9.15 26.66 -6.00
N ALA A 122 -9.12 26.48 -7.32
CA ALA A 122 -9.49 27.52 -8.28
C ALA A 122 -10.98 27.90 -8.16
N SER A 123 -11.89 26.92 -8.09
CA SER A 123 -13.32 27.18 -7.91
C SER A 123 -13.63 27.80 -6.54
N ALA A 124 -12.95 27.36 -5.48
CA ALA A 124 -13.03 27.95 -4.14
C ALA A 124 -12.54 29.39 -4.12
N ALA A 125 -11.42 29.70 -4.77
CA ALA A 125 -10.92 31.07 -4.86
C ALA A 125 -11.91 31.97 -5.62
N ALA A 126 -12.45 31.49 -6.75
CA ALA A 126 -13.44 32.23 -7.52
C ALA A 126 -14.74 32.47 -6.74
N PHE A 127 -15.24 31.45 -6.04
CA PHE A 127 -16.43 31.53 -5.19
C PHE A 127 -16.24 32.47 -3.99
N LEU A 128 -15.09 32.41 -3.32
CA LEU A 128 -14.82 33.31 -2.18
C LEU A 128 -14.63 34.77 -2.61
N ALA A 129 -14.18 35.01 -3.84
CA ALA A 129 -14.10 36.36 -4.40
C ALA A 129 -15.49 36.87 -4.83
N ASP A 130 -16.33 35.99 -5.35
CA ASP A 130 -17.67 36.29 -5.84
C ASP A 130 -18.64 35.15 -5.48
N HIS A 131 -19.46 35.38 -4.45
CA HIS A 131 -20.39 34.38 -3.92
C HIS A 131 -21.58 34.08 -4.84
N THR A 132 -21.69 34.76 -5.98
CA THR A 132 -22.70 34.43 -7.01
C THR A 132 -22.24 33.29 -7.93
N LYS A 133 -20.94 32.96 -7.91
CA LYS A 133 -20.39 31.84 -8.66
C LYS A 133 -20.85 30.51 -8.08
N GLU A 134 -20.70 29.47 -8.90
CA GLU A 134 -21.00 28.11 -8.47
C GLU A 134 -20.17 27.72 -7.25
N PHE A 135 -20.81 27.00 -6.33
CA PHE A 135 -20.14 26.48 -5.15
C PHE A 135 -19.04 25.48 -5.57
N PRO A 136 -17.88 25.46 -4.89
CA PRO A 136 -16.75 24.63 -5.30
C PRO A 136 -17.12 23.15 -5.35
N HIS A 137 -16.87 22.53 -6.51
CA HIS A 137 -17.17 21.12 -6.71
C HIS A 137 -16.06 20.24 -6.15
N LEU A 138 -16.44 19.30 -5.28
CA LEU A 138 -15.56 18.27 -4.74
C LEU A 138 -15.78 16.98 -5.52
N LYS A 139 -14.69 16.35 -5.96
CA LYS A 139 -14.77 15.09 -6.69
C LYS A 139 -15.10 13.96 -5.71
N SER A 140 -16.14 13.18 -6.01
CA SER A 140 -16.36 11.91 -5.31
C SER A 140 -15.36 10.86 -5.77
N HIS A 141 -14.78 10.14 -4.81
CA HIS A 141 -13.80 9.08 -5.01
C HIS A 141 -14.34 7.69 -4.67
N GLY A 142 -15.56 7.60 -4.11
CA GLY A 142 -16.13 6.34 -3.64
C GLY A 142 -15.50 5.94 -2.32
N CYS A 143 -16.14 6.30 -1.20
CA CYS A 143 -15.63 5.97 0.13
C CYS A 143 -16.35 4.75 0.72
N GLU A 144 -15.57 3.73 1.07
CA GLU A 144 -16.06 2.48 1.69
C GLU A 144 -15.67 2.35 3.17
N ARG A 145 -15.16 3.44 3.79
CA ARG A 145 -14.70 3.41 5.18
C ARG A 145 -15.87 3.35 6.16
N LYS A 146 -15.75 2.56 7.23
CA LYS A 146 -16.79 2.37 8.25
C LYS A 146 -17.16 3.66 9.01
N ASN A 147 -16.16 4.49 9.37
CA ASN A 147 -16.37 5.73 10.13
C ASN A 147 -16.67 6.95 9.24
N CYS A 148 -17.21 6.73 8.04
CA CYS A 148 -17.44 7.75 7.03
C CYS A 148 -18.66 8.61 7.35
N VAL A 149 -18.48 9.93 7.42
CA VAL A 149 -19.58 10.90 7.52
C VAL A 149 -19.77 11.54 6.15
N LYS A 150 -20.93 11.27 5.52
CA LYS A 150 -21.28 11.79 4.20
C LYS A 150 -22.16 13.04 4.32
N GLY A 151 -21.77 14.10 3.62
CA GLY A 151 -22.59 15.29 3.43
C GLY A 151 -23.77 15.01 2.49
N THR A 152 -24.93 15.51 2.86
CA THR A 152 -26.18 15.35 2.10
C THR A 152 -26.29 16.34 0.94
N LEU A 153 -25.70 17.54 1.05
CA LEU A 153 -25.81 18.57 0.03
C LEU A 153 -24.68 18.50 -0.98
N LEU A 154 -23.45 18.36 -0.50
CA LEU A 154 -22.24 18.25 -1.29
C LEU A 154 -22.04 16.84 -1.84
N GLN A 155 -22.81 15.85 -1.34
CA GLN A 155 -22.77 14.45 -1.76
C GLN A 155 -21.39 13.79 -1.65
N VAL A 156 -20.50 14.37 -0.85
CA VAL A 156 -19.15 13.86 -0.56
C VAL A 156 -18.97 13.64 0.94
N CYS A 157 -18.06 12.75 1.31
CA CYS A 157 -17.72 12.50 2.71
C CYS A 157 -16.43 13.19 3.15
N HIS A 158 -16.19 13.22 4.47
CA HIS A 158 -14.99 13.86 5.03
C HIS A 158 -13.68 13.23 4.51
N HIS A 159 -13.69 11.94 4.18
CA HIS A 159 -12.53 11.27 3.56
C HIS A 159 -12.27 11.75 2.12
N GLU A 160 -13.32 12.00 1.34
CA GLU A 160 -13.18 12.52 -0.03
C GLU A 160 -12.69 13.98 0.00
N VAL A 161 -13.16 14.77 0.97
CA VAL A 161 -12.63 16.10 1.25
C VAL A 161 -11.15 16.01 1.64
N GLU A 162 -10.78 15.11 2.55
CA GLU A 162 -9.38 14.89 2.95
C GLU A 162 -8.50 14.53 1.76
N VAL A 163 -8.93 13.57 0.92
CA VAL A 163 -8.23 13.15 -0.29
C VAL A 163 -8.02 14.33 -1.25
N THR A 164 -9.06 15.15 -1.45
CA THR A 164 -8.95 16.34 -2.29
C THR A 164 -7.91 17.32 -1.71
N LEU A 165 -7.95 17.58 -0.39
CA LEU A 165 -7.00 18.49 0.26
C LEU A 165 -5.56 17.93 0.28
N ARG A 166 -5.38 16.61 0.37
CA ARG A 166 -4.06 15.95 0.24
C ARG A 166 -3.42 16.19 -1.12
N GLY A 167 -4.23 16.37 -2.18
CA GLY A 167 -3.76 16.75 -3.51
C GLY A 167 -3.01 18.09 -3.58
N SER A 168 -3.03 18.90 -2.52
CA SER A 168 -2.13 20.05 -2.37
C SER A 168 -0.64 19.66 -2.35
N GLY A 169 -0.31 18.43 -1.95
CA GLY A 169 1.07 17.99 -1.74
C GLY A 169 1.78 18.62 -0.55
N CYS A 170 1.05 19.38 0.28
CA CYS A 170 1.59 20.04 1.46
C CYS A 170 0.60 20.06 2.62
N LEU A 171 -0.33 19.09 2.66
CA LEU A 171 -1.35 19.02 3.69
C LEU A 171 -0.71 18.85 5.07
N ASP A 172 -0.92 19.84 5.92
CA ASP A 172 -0.52 19.87 7.32
C ASP A 172 -1.66 20.41 8.20
N GLU A 173 -1.46 20.32 9.52
CA GLU A 173 -2.45 20.76 10.50
C GLU A 173 -2.83 22.24 10.34
N LYS A 174 -1.84 23.09 10.00
CA LYS A 174 -2.05 24.54 9.86
C LYS A 174 -2.87 24.84 8.60
N MET A 175 -2.61 24.15 7.50
CA MET A 175 -3.34 24.27 6.25
C MET A 175 -4.80 23.89 6.44
N ILE A 176 -5.08 22.73 7.03
CA ILE A 176 -6.46 22.29 7.18
C ILE A 176 -7.26 23.17 8.15
N LYS A 177 -6.63 23.68 9.22
CA LYS A 177 -7.26 24.64 10.13
C LYS A 177 -7.56 25.97 9.43
N ARG A 178 -6.66 26.45 8.57
CA ARG A 178 -6.93 27.62 7.73
C ARG A 178 -8.08 27.39 6.77
N GLU A 179 -8.10 26.23 6.11
CA GLU A 179 -9.17 25.88 5.18
C GLU A 179 -10.52 25.82 5.90
N ARG A 180 -10.59 25.13 7.04
CA ARG A 180 -11.77 25.12 7.92
C ARG A 180 -12.30 26.52 8.21
N LEU A 181 -11.43 27.45 8.59
CA LEU A 181 -11.83 28.82 8.95
C LEU A 181 -12.37 29.63 7.77
N ARG A 182 -12.01 29.31 6.51
CA ARG A 182 -12.59 29.95 5.32
C ARG A 182 -14.08 29.65 5.19
N TRP A 183 -14.48 28.44 5.61
CA TRP A 183 -15.85 27.93 5.51
C TRP A 183 -16.69 28.15 6.78
N HIS A 184 -16.15 28.87 7.78
CA HIS A 184 -16.82 29.07 9.06
C HIS A 184 -18.23 29.67 8.92
N PRO A 185 -19.28 29.10 9.57
CA PRO A 185 -20.67 29.54 9.42
C PRO A 185 -20.90 31.04 9.62
N ASP A 186 -20.19 31.67 10.57
CA ASP A 186 -20.29 33.11 10.85
C ASP A 186 -20.00 34.01 9.64
N ARG A 187 -19.22 33.54 8.65
CA ARG A 187 -18.93 34.29 7.42
C ARG A 187 -20.06 34.25 6.40
N TRP A 188 -21.04 33.38 6.60
CA TRP A 188 -22.07 33.03 5.63
C TRP A 188 -23.49 33.26 6.14
N VAL A 189 -23.65 33.91 7.30
CA VAL A 189 -24.95 34.20 7.90
C VAL A 189 -25.86 34.96 6.93
N GLY A 190 -27.08 34.48 6.74
CA GLY A 190 -28.11 35.11 5.90
C GLY A 190 -27.99 34.80 4.41
N LYS A 191 -27.04 33.94 3.98
CA LYS A 191 -26.83 33.59 2.56
C LYS A 191 -27.61 32.37 2.08
N GLY A 192 -28.69 31.99 2.79
CA GLY A 192 -29.59 30.90 2.37
C GLY A 192 -28.87 29.57 2.13
N GLU A 193 -29.07 28.97 0.96
CA GLU A 193 -28.48 27.67 0.59
C GLU A 193 -26.94 27.66 0.65
N VAL A 194 -26.30 28.78 0.30
CA VAL A 194 -24.84 28.92 0.38
C VAL A 194 -24.35 28.73 1.81
N GLN A 195 -25.07 29.27 2.79
CA GLN A 195 -24.74 29.10 4.21
C GLN A 195 -24.75 27.62 4.60
N VAL A 196 -25.76 26.87 4.13
CA VAL A 196 -25.90 25.44 4.45
C VAL A 196 -24.77 24.62 3.81
N LYS A 197 -24.42 24.91 2.54
CA LYS A 197 -23.29 24.25 1.85
C LYS A 197 -21.94 24.56 2.52
N CYS A 198 -21.69 25.82 2.89
CA CYS A 198 -20.49 26.19 3.65
C CYS A 198 -20.43 25.50 5.02
N ASN A 199 -21.55 25.44 5.74
CA ASN A 199 -21.63 24.77 7.03
C ASN A 199 -21.35 23.26 6.89
N GLU A 200 -21.90 22.60 5.87
CA GLU A 200 -21.61 21.19 5.62
C GLU A 200 -20.12 20.96 5.32
N LEU A 201 -19.52 21.77 4.44
CA LEU A 201 -18.07 21.68 4.16
C LEU A 201 -17.24 21.93 5.42
N PHE A 202 -17.62 22.91 6.24
CA PHE A 202 -16.97 23.18 7.52
C PHE A 202 -17.01 21.97 8.46
N GLN A 203 -18.17 21.31 8.60
CA GLN A 203 -18.32 20.13 9.46
C GLN A 203 -17.49 18.95 8.96
N LEU A 204 -17.45 18.72 7.65
CA LEU A 204 -16.61 17.68 7.06
C LEU A 204 -15.13 17.97 7.35
N ILE A 205 -14.66 19.21 7.18
CA ILE A 205 -13.27 19.58 7.48
C ILE A 205 -12.99 19.50 8.99
N GLN A 206 -13.92 19.92 9.85
CA GLN A 206 -13.82 19.79 11.30
C GLN A 206 -13.58 18.33 11.70
N ARG A 207 -14.33 17.39 11.11
CA ARG A 207 -14.15 15.96 11.36
C ARG A 207 -12.74 15.48 11.00
N ILE A 208 -12.18 16.00 9.91
CA ILE A 208 -10.80 15.71 9.53
C ILE A 208 -9.82 16.30 10.56
N VAL A 209 -10.07 17.49 11.10
CA VAL A 209 -9.20 18.13 12.11
C VAL A 209 -9.21 17.35 13.42
N ASP A 210 -10.39 16.96 13.90
CA ASP A 210 -10.56 16.18 15.13
C ASP A 210 -9.95 14.78 15.04
N GLY A 211 -9.72 14.33 13.80
CA GLY A 211 -9.30 12.96 13.49
C GLY A 211 -10.46 12.00 13.58
N ASP A 212 -10.27 10.80 13.04
CA ASP A 212 -11.20 9.70 13.24
C ASP A 212 -11.11 9.28 14.72
N VAL A 213 -11.83 10.01 15.59
CA VAL A 213 -12.03 9.62 16.98
C VAL A 213 -12.68 8.24 16.93
N LYS A 214 -11.91 7.24 17.35
CA LYS A 214 -12.28 5.82 17.42
C LYS A 214 -13.73 5.70 17.90
N ALA A 215 -14.62 5.30 17.00
CA ALA A 215 -15.87 4.65 17.35
C ALA A 215 -15.60 3.15 17.46
#